data_AF-A0A8C9FXM9-F1
#
_entry.id   AF-A0A8C9FXM9-F1
#
_cell.length_a   1.000
_cell.length_b   1.000
_cell.length_c   1.000
_cell.angle_alpha   90.00
_cell.angle_beta   90.00
_cell.angle_gamma   90.00
#
_symmetry.space_group_name_H-M   'P 1'
#
loop_
_entity.id
_entity.type
_entity.pdbx_description
1 polymer ?
#
loop_
_entity_poly.entity_id
_entity_poly.type
_entity_poly.pdbx_seq_one_letter_code
_entity_poly.pdbx_strand_id
1 'polypeptide(L)'
;MPSSVTICCSEEMTEDGKQLQFCYYFNVCVIHQHLTTFVLDRKEAMITVDDGIRKLKLLDAKGKVWTQDMILQVDDKAVSLVDLESKNELENFPLSTIQHCQAVMNACNYNSILALVCKEPTQNKPDLHLFQCD
;
A
#
# COMPACT_ATOMS: atom_id res chain seq x y z
N MET A 1 -17.47 -3.46 -20.49
CA MET A 1 -16.32 -2.65 -20.06
C MET A 1 -16.29 -2.73 -18.55
N PRO A 2 -15.26 -3.29 -17.89
CA PRO A 2 -15.25 -3.25 -16.44
C PRO A 2 -14.93 -1.82 -16.03
N SER A 3 -15.92 -1.24 -15.35
CA SER A 3 -15.89 0.06 -14.72
C SER A 3 -14.87 0.06 -13.58
N SER A 4 -14.05 1.11 -13.52
CA SER A 4 -13.18 1.58 -12.43
C SER A 4 -13.09 0.69 -11.18
N VAL A 5 -11.93 0.08 -10.95
CA VAL A 5 -11.63 -0.69 -9.73
C VAL A 5 -11.41 0.30 -8.60
N THR A 6 -12.40 0.49 -7.73
CA THR A 6 -12.25 1.30 -6.52
C THR A 6 -11.77 0.39 -5.39
N ILE A 7 -10.59 0.64 -4.84
CA ILE A 7 -10.20 0.06 -3.54
C ILE A 7 -11.15 0.67 -2.50
N CYS A 8 -12.27 0.02 -2.25
CA CYS A 8 -13.14 0.35 -1.13
C CYS A 8 -12.49 -0.16 0.15
N CYS A 9 -11.73 0.72 0.78
CA CYS A 9 -11.38 0.65 2.18
C CYS A 9 -12.65 0.95 3.01
N SER A 10 -13.58 0.00 3.15
CA SER A 10 -14.75 0.20 4.02
C SER A 10 -14.37 -0.01 5.49
N GLU A 11 -14.72 0.97 6.33
CA GLU A 11 -14.64 0.85 7.79
C GLU A 11 -15.73 -0.10 8.28
N GLU A 12 -15.37 -1.32 8.70
CA GLU A 12 -16.21 -2.11 9.60
C GLU A 12 -15.42 -2.44 10.87
N MET A 13 -15.87 -1.88 11.98
CA MET A 13 -15.39 -2.22 13.32
C MET A 13 -15.78 -3.66 13.64
N THR A 14 -14.80 -4.52 13.93
CA THR A 14 -15.04 -5.82 14.57
C THR A 14 -14.79 -5.73 16.08
N GLU A 15 -15.55 -6.51 16.85
CA GLU A 15 -15.68 -6.46 18.32
C GLU A 15 -14.38 -6.69 19.11
N ASP A 16 -13.29 -7.14 18.47
CA ASP A 16 -12.02 -7.48 19.12
C ASP A 16 -10.88 -6.45 18.92
N GLY A 17 -11.18 -5.27 18.37
CA GLY A 17 -10.22 -4.15 18.29
C GLY A 17 -9.01 -4.39 17.38
N LYS A 18 -9.05 -5.42 16.52
CA LYS A 18 -8.07 -5.64 15.45
C LYS A 18 -8.65 -5.17 14.13
N GLN A 19 -8.17 -4.04 13.64
CA GLN A 19 -8.54 -3.47 12.35
C GLN A 19 -7.95 -4.34 11.23
N LEU A 20 -8.78 -5.21 10.64
CA LEU A 20 -8.45 -5.92 9.41
C LEU A 20 -9.35 -5.39 8.29
N GLN A 21 -8.74 -4.59 7.43
CA GLN A 21 -9.35 -3.92 6.29
C GLN A 21 -9.57 -4.94 5.16
N PHE A 22 -10.82 -5.32 4.90
CA PHE A 22 -11.13 -6.17 3.74
C PHE A 22 -11.43 -5.33 2.51
N CYS A 23 -10.60 -5.45 1.47
CA CYS A 23 -10.86 -4.90 0.15
C CYS A 23 -11.75 -5.88 -0.63
N TYR A 24 -13.07 -5.65 -0.66
CA TYR A 24 -13.97 -6.41 -1.54
C TYR A 24 -14.41 -5.53 -2.70
N TYR A 25 -13.96 -5.87 -3.92
CA TYR A 25 -14.71 -5.99 -5.18
C TYR A 25 -13.67 -6.21 -6.30
N PHE A 26 -13.60 -7.46 -6.79
CA PHE A 26 -12.52 -8.07 -7.59
C PHE A 26 -11.22 -8.36 -6.81
N ASN A 27 -10.79 -9.62 -6.78
CA ASN A 27 -9.57 -10.13 -6.11
C ASN A 27 -8.25 -9.58 -6.68
N VAL A 28 -8.29 -8.55 -7.52
CA VAL A 28 -7.16 -8.00 -8.25
C VAL A 28 -7.34 -6.50 -8.37
N CYS A 29 -6.47 -5.73 -7.72
CA CYS A 29 -6.29 -4.31 -8.01
C CYS A 29 -5.06 -4.15 -8.91
N VAL A 30 -5.21 -3.41 -10.00
CA VAL A 30 -4.05 -3.07 -10.84
C VAL A 30 -3.35 -1.90 -10.16
N ILE A 31 -2.13 -2.14 -9.69
CA ILE A 31 -1.30 -1.11 -9.07
C ILE A 31 -0.36 -0.59 -10.13
N HIS A 32 -0.61 0.62 -10.58
CA HIS A 32 0.21 1.20 -11.62
C HIS A 32 1.65 1.41 -11.17
N GLN A 33 1.92 1.86 -9.93
CA GLN A 33 3.30 2.21 -9.54
C GLN A 33 3.58 2.01 -8.04
N HIS A 34 4.68 1.33 -7.69
CA HIS A 34 5.25 1.42 -6.34
C HIS A 34 6.01 2.73 -6.20
N LEU A 35 5.55 3.62 -5.33
CA LEU A 35 6.09 4.96 -5.23
C LEU A 35 7.34 4.97 -4.36
N THR A 36 7.26 4.40 -3.15
CA THR A 36 8.35 4.38 -2.17
C THR A 36 8.00 3.53 -0.95
N THR A 37 9.04 3.09 -0.23
CA THR A 37 8.95 2.46 1.09
C THR A 37 9.66 3.31 2.13
N PHE A 38 9.03 3.52 3.28
CA PHE A 38 9.61 4.23 4.41
C PHE A 38 9.59 3.39 5.68
N VAL A 39 10.70 3.36 6.40
CA VAL A 39 10.72 2.81 7.76
C VAL A 39 10.02 3.79 8.70
N LEU A 40 9.00 3.32 9.43
CA LEU A 40 8.34 4.11 10.46
C LEU A 40 9.24 4.21 11.70
N ASP A 41 9.99 5.30 11.77
CA ASP A 41 10.87 5.65 12.88
C ASP A 41 10.58 7.04 13.43
N ARG A 42 10.36 7.11 14.76
CA ARG A 42 10.23 8.40 15.47
C ARG A 42 11.47 9.27 15.28
N LYS A 43 12.67 8.69 15.18
CA LYS A 43 13.92 9.46 14.97
C LYS A 43 13.95 10.17 13.61
N GLU A 44 13.28 9.61 12.60
CA GLU A 44 13.18 10.22 11.27
C GLU A 44 11.93 11.08 11.09
N ALA A 45 11.15 11.30 12.17
CA ALA A 45 9.83 11.93 12.11
C ALA A 45 8.90 11.25 11.07
N MET A 46 8.97 9.92 11.00
CA MET A 46 8.15 9.08 10.13
C MET A 46 7.28 8.19 11.02
N ILE A 47 6.12 8.70 11.43
CA ILE A 47 5.28 8.04 12.45
C ILE A 47 3.93 7.61 11.86
N THR A 48 3.40 8.43 10.96
CA THR A 48 2.06 8.26 10.40
C THR A 48 2.10 8.12 8.88
N VAL A 49 0.99 7.62 8.31
CA VAL A 49 0.78 7.60 6.85
C VAL A 49 0.91 9.02 6.28
N ASP A 50 0.36 10.03 6.97
CA ASP A 50 0.45 11.44 6.54
C ASP A 50 1.89 11.95 6.45
N ASP A 51 2.76 11.56 7.39
CA ASP A 51 4.18 11.88 7.30
C ASP A 51 4.81 11.27 6.05
N GLY A 52 4.47 10.01 5.76
CA GLY A 52 4.92 9.29 4.56
C GLY A 52 4.45 9.98 3.29
N ILE A 53 3.18 10.35 3.21
CA ILE A 53 2.61 11.11 2.09
C ILE A 53 3.35 12.44 1.92
N ARG A 54 3.60 13.18 3.00
CA ARG A 54 4.37 14.45 2.95
C ARG A 54 5.79 14.24 2.40
N LYS A 55 6.47 13.17 2.81
CA LYS A 55 7.83 12.83 2.33
C LYS A 55 7.81 12.35 0.87
N LEU A 56 6.78 11.61 0.46
CA LEU A 56 6.53 11.25 -0.93
C LEU A 56 6.40 12.51 -1.81
N LYS A 57 5.64 13.54 -1.39
CA LYS A 57 5.53 14.81 -2.14
C LYS A 57 6.89 15.44 -2.44
N LEU A 58 7.82 15.36 -1.48
CA LEU A 58 9.16 15.90 -1.61
C LEU A 58 10.06 15.07 -2.53
N LEU A 59 9.85 13.75 -2.60
CA LEU A 59 10.58 12.87 -3.52
C LEU A 59 10.06 13.01 -4.95
N ASP A 60 8.74 13.12 -5.10
CA ASP A 60 8.05 13.36 -6.37
C ASP A 60 8.54 14.65 -7.02
N ALA A 61 8.58 15.75 -6.25
CA ALA A 61 9.11 17.04 -6.72
C ALA A 61 10.60 16.99 -7.14
N LYS A 62 11.34 15.97 -6.70
CA LYS A 62 12.76 15.76 -7.06
C LYS A 62 12.94 14.75 -8.20
N GLY A 63 11.85 14.18 -8.73
CA GLY A 63 11.90 13.13 -9.76
C GLY A 63 12.60 11.85 -9.28
N LYS A 64 12.53 11.55 -7.97
CA LYS A 64 13.18 10.37 -7.37
C LYS A 64 12.20 9.21 -7.11
N VAL A 65 10.99 9.31 -7.64
CA VAL A 65 10.00 8.26 -7.57
C VAL A 65 10.30 7.28 -8.70
N TRP A 66 10.51 6.02 -8.34
CA TRP A 66 10.64 4.95 -9.32
C TRP A 66 9.24 4.49 -9.68
N THR A 67 9.04 4.12 -10.94
CA THR A 67 7.73 3.71 -11.45
C THR A 67 7.90 2.36 -12.11
N GLN A 68 7.07 1.39 -11.71
CA GLN A 68 7.03 0.05 -12.25
C GLN A 68 5.58 -0.44 -12.19
N ASP A 69 5.07 -0.93 -13.32
CA ASP A 69 3.71 -1.46 -13.43
C ASP A 69 3.58 -2.83 -12.75
N MET A 70 2.60 -2.94 -11.85
CA MET A 70 2.39 -4.14 -11.05
C MET A 70 0.91 -4.50 -10.89
N ILE A 71 0.66 -5.68 -10.38
CA ILE A 71 -0.65 -6.15 -9.98
C ILE A 71 -0.58 -6.45 -8.50
N LEU A 72 -1.49 -5.87 -7.73
CA LEU A 72 -1.70 -6.25 -6.35
C LEU A 72 -2.83 -7.28 -6.29
N GLN A 73 -2.44 -8.47 -5.87
CA GLN A 73 -3.35 -9.59 -5.64
C GLN A 73 -3.54 -9.76 -4.15
N VAL A 74 -4.78 -10.01 -3.74
CA VAL A 74 -5.11 -10.33 -2.35
C VAL A 74 -5.77 -11.69 -2.34
N ASP A 75 -5.21 -12.60 -1.56
CA ASP A 75 -5.81 -13.90 -1.26
C ASP A 75 -6.11 -14.05 0.24
N ASP A 76 -6.46 -15.27 0.67
CA ASP A 76 -6.79 -15.58 2.05
C ASP A 76 -5.57 -15.61 3.00
N LYS A 77 -4.34 -15.47 2.46
CA LYS A 77 -3.08 -15.63 3.20
C LYS A 77 -2.19 -14.40 3.12
N ALA A 78 -2.17 -13.69 2.00
CA ALA A 78 -1.24 -12.62 1.73
C ALA A 78 -1.76 -11.59 0.71
N VAL A 79 -1.13 -10.42 0.74
CA VAL A 79 -1.12 -9.44 -0.35
C VAL A 79 0.15 -9.64 -1.16
N SER A 80 0.04 -9.92 -2.45
CA SER A 80 1.19 -10.14 -3.34
C SER A 80 1.26 -9.07 -4.41
N LEU A 81 2.46 -8.56 -4.66
CA LEU A 81 2.78 -7.73 -5.81
C LEU A 81 3.35 -8.63 -6.89
N VAL A 82 2.75 -8.56 -8.07
CA VAL A 82 3.11 -9.37 -9.22
C VAL A 82 3.44 -8.43 -10.37
N ASP A 83 4.54 -8.69 -11.07
CA ASP A 83 4.90 -7.94 -12.26
C ASP A 83 3.82 -8.07 -13.35
N LEU A 84 3.43 -6.95 -13.96
CA LEU A 84 2.32 -6.92 -14.91
C LEU A 84 2.60 -7.77 -16.16
N GLU A 85 3.83 -7.77 -16.66
CA GLU A 85 4.20 -8.41 -17.92
C GLU A 85 4.61 -9.88 -17.71
N SER A 86 5.56 -10.13 -16.82
CA SER A 86 6.13 -11.45 -16.60
C SER A 86 5.31 -12.36 -15.70
N LYS A 87 4.37 -11.80 -14.93
CA LYS A 87 3.61 -12.49 -13.87
C LYS A 87 4.48 -13.07 -12.76
N ASN A 88 5.73 -12.61 -12.64
CA ASN A 88 6.59 -12.99 -11.54
C ASN A 88 6.16 -12.28 -10.25
N GLU A 89 6.18 -13.01 -9.14
CA GLU A 89 6.02 -12.41 -7.82
C GLU A 89 7.21 -11.50 -7.52
N LEU A 90 6.92 -10.26 -7.17
CA LEU A 90 7.91 -9.25 -6.79
C LEU A 90 8.03 -9.16 -5.27
N GLU A 91 6.90 -9.06 -4.59
CA GLU A 91 6.83 -9.00 -3.12
C GLU A 91 5.59 -9.75 -2.62
N ASN A 92 5.70 -10.38 -1.45
CA ASN A 92 4.60 -11.06 -0.78
C ASN A 92 4.53 -10.59 0.68
N PHE A 93 3.37 -10.04 1.06
CA PHE A 93 3.08 -9.53 2.38
C PHE A 93 2.03 -10.43 3.05
N PRO A 94 2.43 -11.38 3.90
CA PRO A 94 1.48 -12.20 4.64
C PRO A 94 0.51 -11.31 5.42
N LEU A 95 -0.79 -11.65 5.45
CA LEU A 95 -1.79 -10.84 6.16
C LEU A 95 -1.45 -10.66 7.65
N SER A 96 -0.67 -11.59 8.22
CA SER A 96 -0.19 -11.53 9.60
C SER A 96 0.85 -10.43 9.86
N THR A 97 1.53 -9.92 8.84
CA THR A 97 2.52 -8.84 8.95
C THR A 97 1.90 -7.46 8.71
N ILE A 98 0.74 -7.40 8.06
CA ILE A 98 0.05 -6.15 7.77
C ILE A 98 -0.59 -5.61 9.05
N GLN A 99 -0.12 -4.45 9.50
CA GLN A 99 -0.61 -3.78 10.70
C GLN A 99 -1.70 -2.76 10.38
N HIS A 100 -1.59 -2.09 9.24
CA HIS A 100 -2.50 -1.04 8.83
C HIS A 100 -2.56 -0.96 7.31
N CYS A 101 -3.74 -0.63 6.78
CA CYS A 101 -3.98 -0.44 5.36
C CYS A 101 -4.91 0.75 5.18
N GLN A 102 -4.56 1.69 4.32
CA GLN A 102 -5.33 2.91 4.12
C GLN A 102 -5.27 3.37 2.67
N ALA A 103 -6.43 3.68 2.09
CA ALA A 103 -6.50 4.41 0.84
C ALA A 103 -6.45 5.94 1.10
N VAL A 104 -5.53 6.62 0.43
CA VAL A 104 -5.37 8.07 0.46
C VAL A 104 -5.74 8.60 -0.93
N MET A 105 -6.85 9.31 -1.00
CA MET A 105 -7.34 9.90 -2.26
C MET A 105 -6.77 11.30 -2.46
N ASN A 106 -6.55 11.68 -3.73
CA ASN A 106 -6.18 13.03 -4.14
C ASN A 106 -4.90 13.56 -3.44
N ALA A 107 -3.84 12.75 -3.42
CA ALA A 107 -2.56 13.13 -2.84
C ALA A 107 -1.53 13.45 -3.94
N CYS A 108 -1.09 14.71 -4.03
CA CYS A 108 -0.14 15.17 -5.06
C CYS A 108 -0.71 15.01 -6.48
N ASN A 109 0.05 14.38 -7.39
CA ASN A 109 -0.33 14.06 -8.76
C ASN A 109 -1.01 12.68 -8.85
N TYR A 110 -1.26 12.03 -7.71
CA TYR A 110 -1.80 10.68 -7.63
C TYR A 110 -3.29 10.72 -7.24
N ASN A 111 -4.13 10.04 -8.03
CA ASN A 111 -5.57 10.01 -7.82
C ASN A 111 -5.95 9.15 -6.60
N SER A 112 -5.31 7.99 -6.47
CA SER A 112 -5.49 7.04 -5.37
C SER A 112 -4.15 6.45 -4.96
N ILE A 113 -3.80 6.55 -3.68
CA ILE A 113 -2.61 5.92 -3.11
C ILE A 113 -3.06 4.89 -2.07
N LEU A 114 -2.61 3.65 -2.21
CA LEU A 114 -2.68 2.65 -1.17
C LEU A 114 -1.45 2.76 -0.27
N ALA A 115 -1.69 2.97 1.02
CA ALA A 115 -0.69 2.95 2.07
C ALA A 115 -0.81 1.64 2.85
N LEU A 116 0.24 0.83 2.80
CA LEU A 116 0.32 -0.44 3.53
C LEU A 116 1.41 -0.36 4.58
N VAL A 117 1.06 -0.59 5.84
CA VAL A 117 2.02 -0.67 6.93
C VAL A 117 2.23 -2.13 7.28
N CYS A 118 3.44 -2.62 7.00
CA CYS A 118 3.85 -3.99 7.25
C CYS A 118 4.90 -4.02 8.36
N LYS A 119 4.86 -5.05 9.21
CA LYS A 119 5.92 -5.34 10.16
C LYS A 119 6.19 -6.83 10.19
N GLU A 120 7.29 -7.24 9.59
CA GLU A 120 7.72 -8.63 9.70
C GLU A 120 8.20 -8.96 11.12
N PRO A 121 8.10 -10.23 11.56
CA PRO A 121 8.61 -10.65 12.86
C PRO A 121 10.12 -10.41 13.05
N THR A 122 10.86 -10.39 11.94
CA THR A 122 12.31 -10.14 11.88
C THR A 122 12.66 -8.65 11.98
N GLN A 123 11.69 -7.76 11.76
CA GLN A 123 11.90 -6.32 11.70
C GLN A 123 11.69 -5.65 13.06
N ASN A 124 12.60 -4.74 13.39
CA ASN A 124 12.49 -3.92 14.60
C ASN A 124 11.38 -2.85 14.48
N LYS A 125 11.17 -2.33 13.27
CA LYS A 125 10.24 -1.23 12.97
C LYS A 125 9.34 -1.61 11.80
N PRO A 126 8.10 -1.09 11.75
CA PRO A 126 7.24 -1.27 10.60
C PRO A 126 7.74 -0.47 9.40
N ASP A 127 7.44 -0.96 8.21
CA ASP A 127 7.61 -0.26 6.95
C ASP A 127 6.26 0.21 6.41
N LEU A 128 6.24 1.42 5.86
CA LEU A 128 5.15 2.02 5.14
C LEU A 128 5.46 1.94 3.64
N HIS A 129 4.69 1.12 2.93
CA HIS A 129 4.73 0.99 1.48
C HIS A 129 3.62 1.87 0.88
N LEU A 130 3.98 2.67 -0.13
CA LEU A 130 3.05 3.55 -0.83
C LEU A 130 2.95 3.11 -2.30
N PHE A 131 1.72 2.86 -2.74
CA PHE A 131 1.41 2.39 -4.08
C PHE A 131 0.39 3.31 -4.74
N GLN A 132 0.60 3.67 -6.00
CA GLN A 132 -0.41 4.33 -6.82
C GLN A 132 -1.37 3.30 -7.41
N CYS A 133 -2.67 3.55 -7.24
CA CYS A 133 -3.76 2.75 -7.81
C CYS A 133 -4.46 3.58 -8.90
N ASP A 134 -4.96 2.93 -9.95
CA ASP A 134 -5.80 3.54 -11.00
C ASP A 134 -7.08 2.71 -11.22
#